data_AF-A0A955IRM3-F1
#
_entry.id   AF-A0A955IRM3-F1
#
_cell.length_a   1.000
_cell.length_b   1.000
_cell.length_c   1.000
_cell.angle_alpha   90.00
_cell.angle_beta   90.00
_cell.angle_gamma   90.00
#
_symmetry.space_group_name_H-M   'P 1'
#
loop_
_entity.id
_entity.type
_entity.pdbx_description
1 polymer ?
#
loop_
_entity_poly.entity_id
_entity_poly.type
_entity_poly.pdbx_seq_one_letter_code
_entity_poly.pdbx_strand_id
1 'polypeptide(L)'
;MATYLERLELRRLLATHLEQELAKRDGDEAEELVIQLAALYTDLLETVDDDAVRVELEARGRKLLDRAPPARADALRLALLRGTYRAVERIAEDHRLRLASEDERRRAVGLLSELMPELKPLRDRLADAAERLDRRLGRASGRDVVVMGEEIDRLRGLSTQATFLYAWTLYYHAWLTNTPDSARDAIELFGKILAADITSPQPDDISADLRANDAFARAILGMALSQSIVAGALPADAWMRLLEHQATVPALRDQAPAWRTVVYMENNDFRSALRILEEYLGTNLEPSIAWLRLLAVHGLEAGTDVHANVLAQTAVA
;
A
#
# COMPACT_ATOMS: atom_id res chain seq x y z
N MET A 1 1.41 -26.43 27.17
CA MET A 1 2.53 -25.49 27.02
C MET A 1 2.13 -24.31 26.12
N ALA A 2 1.62 -24.55 24.90
CA ALA A 2 1.13 -23.50 23.99
C ALA A 2 0.14 -22.50 24.64
N THR A 3 -0.91 -22.98 25.31
CA THR A 3 -1.92 -22.16 26.01
C THR A 3 -1.35 -21.30 27.14
N TYR A 4 -0.21 -21.69 27.72
CA TYR A 4 0.48 -20.94 28.76
C TYR A 4 1.35 -19.82 28.16
N LEU A 5 1.96 -20.05 26.99
CA LEU A 5 2.76 -19.06 26.27
C LEU A 5 1.90 -17.99 25.60
N GLU A 6 0.73 -18.37 25.06
CA GLU A 6 -0.27 -17.41 24.55
C GLU A 6 -0.74 -16.45 25.64
N ARG A 7 -1.00 -16.96 26.86
CA ARG A 7 -1.39 -16.16 28.02
C ARG A 7 -0.33 -15.18 28.52
N LEU A 8 0.94 -15.40 28.16
CA LEU A 8 2.08 -14.56 28.57
C LEU A 8 2.54 -13.64 27.44
N GLU A 9 1.83 -13.60 26.30
CA GLU A 9 2.18 -12.82 25.11
C GLU A 9 3.59 -13.14 24.55
N LEU A 10 4.13 -14.32 24.87
CA LEU A 10 5.43 -14.78 24.41
C LEU A 10 5.34 -15.35 22.99
N ARG A 11 4.82 -14.56 22.05
CA ARG A 11 4.44 -14.96 20.68
C ARG A 11 5.61 -15.53 19.87
N ARG A 12 6.83 -14.98 20.03
CA ARG A 12 8.05 -15.50 19.37
C ARG A 12 8.49 -16.87 19.91
N LEU A 13 8.37 -17.07 21.22
CA LEU A 13 8.68 -18.34 21.86
C LEU A 13 7.61 -19.39 21.49
N LEU A 14 6.35 -18.98 21.40
CA LEU A 14 5.26 -19.82 20.88
C LEU A 14 5.53 -20.26 19.44
N ALA A 15 5.94 -19.36 18.55
CA ALA A 15 6.29 -19.72 17.17
C ALA A 15 7.41 -20.77 17.13
N THR A 16 8.46 -20.57 17.93
CA THR A 16 9.58 -21.53 18.04
C THR A 16 9.11 -22.89 18.56
N HIS A 17 8.23 -22.90 19.56
CA HIS A 17 7.68 -24.14 20.10
C HIS A 17 6.80 -24.89 19.09
N LEU A 18 5.91 -24.17 18.39
CA LEU A 18 5.03 -24.76 17.38
C LEU A 18 5.81 -25.28 16.18
N GLU A 19 6.91 -24.64 15.77
CA GLU A 19 7.81 -25.17 14.74
C GLU A 19 8.47 -26.49 15.17
N GLN A 20 8.92 -26.57 16.42
CA GLN A 20 9.50 -27.81 16.97
C GLN A 20 8.47 -28.93 17.06
N GLU A 21 7.21 -28.61 17.35
CA GLU A 21 6.12 -29.58 17.34
C GLU A 21 5.77 -30.01 15.92
N LEU A 22 5.72 -29.08 14.97
CA LEU A 22 5.45 -29.36 13.56
C LEU A 22 6.53 -30.24 12.91
N ALA A 23 7.78 -30.20 13.42
CA ALA A 23 8.85 -31.08 12.97
C ALA A 23 8.67 -32.55 13.42
N LYS A 24 7.79 -32.81 14.39
CA LYS A 24 7.58 -34.14 15.00
C LYS A 24 6.26 -34.80 14.62
N ARG A 25 5.40 -34.10 13.88
CA ARG A 25 4.04 -34.54 13.54
C ARG A 25 3.85 -34.60 12.04
N ASP A 26 2.98 -35.49 11.60
CA ASP A 26 2.58 -35.70 10.21
C ASP A 26 1.05 -35.79 10.10
N GLY A 27 0.52 -35.68 8.88
CA GLY A 27 -0.92 -35.77 8.61
C GLY A 27 -1.72 -34.57 9.13
N ASP A 28 -2.96 -34.82 9.56
CA ASP A 28 -3.93 -33.78 9.94
C ASP A 28 -3.42 -32.89 11.09
N GLU A 29 -2.70 -33.45 12.06
CA GLU A 29 -2.13 -32.68 13.17
C GLU A 29 -1.04 -31.69 12.71
N ALA A 30 -0.27 -32.06 11.68
CA ALA A 30 0.72 -31.17 11.09
C ALA A 30 0.04 -30.03 10.31
N GLU A 31 -1.09 -30.32 9.64
CA GLU A 31 -1.86 -29.30 8.94
C GLU A 31 -2.45 -28.25 9.90
N GLU A 32 -3.02 -28.68 11.02
CA GLU A 32 -3.53 -27.76 12.05
C GLU A 32 -2.42 -26.87 12.62
N LEU A 33 -1.24 -27.42 12.88
CA LEU A 33 -0.08 -26.66 13.34
C LEU A 33 0.40 -25.65 12.31
N VAL A 34 0.39 -26.00 11.01
CA VAL A 34 0.75 -25.06 9.94
C VAL A 34 -0.23 -23.89 9.88
N ILE A 35 -1.52 -24.14 10.05
CA ILE A 35 -2.56 -23.09 10.07
C ILE A 35 -2.34 -22.15 11.27
N GLN A 36 -2.10 -22.72 12.47
CA GLN A 36 -1.84 -21.93 13.67
C GLN A 36 -0.56 -21.10 13.54
N LEU A 37 0.52 -21.68 13.02
CA LEU A 37 1.77 -20.98 12.74
C LEU A 37 1.59 -19.87 11.70
N ALA A 38 0.77 -20.08 10.67
CA ALA A 38 0.54 -19.08 9.64
C ALA A 38 -0.20 -17.86 10.19
N ALA A 39 -1.20 -18.08 11.05
CA ALA A 39 -1.88 -17.01 11.77
C ALA A 39 -0.92 -16.25 12.69
N LEU A 40 -0.10 -16.98 13.46
CA LEU A 40 0.89 -16.39 14.36
C LEU A 40 1.95 -15.57 13.64
N TYR A 41 2.47 -16.05 12.50
CA TYR A 41 3.42 -15.29 11.70
C TYR A 41 2.82 -14.04 11.07
N THR A 42 1.55 -14.09 10.66
CA THR A 42 0.85 -12.92 10.14
C THR A 42 0.82 -11.81 11.20
N ASP A 43 0.40 -12.15 12.42
CA ASP A 43 0.34 -11.22 13.55
C ASP A 43 1.73 -10.70 13.98
N LEU A 44 2.75 -11.58 14.02
CA LEU A 44 4.13 -11.17 14.31
C LEU A 44 4.68 -10.19 13.25
N LEU A 45 4.40 -10.42 11.96
CA LEU A 45 4.86 -9.55 10.87
C LEU A 45 4.14 -8.17 10.86
N GLU A 46 2.91 -8.12 11.37
CA GLU A 46 2.15 -6.88 11.49
C GLU A 46 2.59 -6.00 12.67
N THR A 47 3.12 -6.62 13.73
CA THR A 47 3.47 -5.94 15.00
C THR A 47 4.96 -5.69 15.20
N VAL A 48 5.85 -6.34 14.44
CA VAL A 48 7.30 -6.17 14.60
C VAL A 48 7.80 -4.83 14.07
N ASP A 49 8.54 -4.06 14.87
CA ASP A 49 9.16 -2.80 14.43
C ASP A 49 10.64 -2.93 14.03
N ASP A 50 11.31 -3.99 14.48
CA ASP A 50 12.73 -4.24 14.20
C ASP A 50 12.93 -4.91 12.82
N ASP A 51 13.66 -4.24 11.93
CA ASP A 51 13.94 -4.70 10.56
C ASP A 51 14.70 -6.04 10.52
N ALA A 52 15.66 -6.28 11.43
CA ALA A 52 16.42 -7.53 11.46
C ALA A 52 15.53 -8.70 11.91
N VAL A 53 14.68 -8.47 12.91
CA VAL A 53 13.69 -9.47 13.36
C VAL A 53 12.65 -9.73 12.26
N ARG A 54 12.21 -8.69 11.55
CA ARG A 54 11.27 -8.82 10.43
C ARG A 54 11.84 -9.73 9.35
N VAL A 55 13.09 -9.53 8.93
CA VAL A 55 13.75 -10.37 7.91
C VAL A 55 13.80 -11.85 8.34
N GLU A 56 14.10 -12.12 9.62
CA GLU A 56 14.09 -13.47 10.17
C GLU A 56 12.69 -14.10 10.08
N LEU A 57 11.66 -13.37 10.52
CA LEU A 57 10.27 -13.82 10.49
C LEU A 57 9.78 -14.06 9.06
N GLU A 58 10.15 -13.19 8.12
CA GLU A 58 9.80 -13.39 6.72
C GLU A 58 10.42 -14.66 6.14
N ALA A 59 11.71 -14.91 6.42
CA ALA A 59 12.38 -16.12 5.98
C ALA A 59 11.73 -17.39 6.53
N ARG A 60 11.29 -17.37 7.80
CA ARG A 60 10.57 -18.47 8.44
C ARG A 60 9.16 -18.64 7.89
N GLY A 61 8.44 -17.54 7.68
CA GLY A 61 7.11 -17.52 7.06
C GLY A 61 7.12 -18.08 5.64
N ARG A 62 8.11 -17.73 4.81
CA ARG A 62 8.27 -18.30 3.45
C ARG A 62 8.45 -19.83 3.50
N LYS A 63 9.31 -20.34 4.39
CA LYS A 63 9.48 -21.80 4.59
C LYS A 63 8.19 -22.50 5.04
N LEU A 64 7.36 -21.82 5.84
CA LEU A 64 6.08 -22.37 6.28
C LEU A 64 5.08 -22.48 5.10
N LEU A 65 5.08 -21.50 4.19
CA LEU A 65 4.19 -21.50 3.03
C LEU A 65 4.39 -22.71 2.11
N ASP A 66 5.60 -23.24 2.03
CA ASP A 66 5.92 -24.45 1.25
C ASP A 66 5.15 -25.69 1.75
N ARG A 67 4.74 -25.68 3.01
CA ARG A 67 3.99 -26.76 3.67
C ARG A 67 2.50 -26.45 3.84
N ALA A 68 2.07 -25.23 3.52
CA ALA A 68 0.72 -24.76 3.83
C ALA A 68 -0.26 -24.91 2.66
N PRO A 69 -1.48 -25.42 2.90
CA PRO A 69 -2.54 -25.38 1.90
C PRO A 69 -2.76 -23.94 1.40
N PRO A 70 -2.87 -23.70 0.07
CA PRO A 70 -3.03 -22.36 -0.48
C PRO A 70 -4.12 -21.54 0.20
N ALA A 71 -5.37 -22.02 0.25
CA ALA A 71 -6.47 -21.26 0.81
C ALA A 71 -6.35 -20.92 2.31
N ARG A 72 -5.50 -21.62 3.07
CA ARG A 72 -5.36 -21.47 4.53
C ARG A 72 -4.23 -20.54 4.95
N ALA A 73 -3.35 -20.16 4.02
CA ALA A 73 -2.20 -19.29 4.30
C ALA A 73 -2.19 -17.99 3.50
N ASP A 74 -3.32 -17.60 2.91
CA ASP A 74 -3.43 -16.38 2.10
C ASP A 74 -3.16 -15.10 2.91
N ALA A 75 -3.52 -15.07 4.20
CA ALA A 75 -3.18 -13.97 5.10
C ALA A 75 -1.65 -13.84 5.30
N LEU A 76 -0.96 -14.96 5.51
CA LEU A 76 0.50 -14.98 5.63
C LEU A 76 1.17 -14.57 4.31
N ARG A 77 0.68 -15.06 3.17
CA ARG A 77 1.17 -14.64 1.84
C ARG A 77 1.06 -13.13 1.69
N LEU A 78 -0.10 -12.56 2.00
CA LEU A 78 -0.32 -11.13 1.91
C LEU A 78 0.63 -10.34 2.82
N ALA A 79 0.85 -10.80 4.05
CA ALA A 79 1.79 -10.17 4.98
C ALA A 79 3.24 -10.17 4.46
N LEU A 80 3.69 -11.28 3.87
CA LEU A 80 5.03 -11.39 3.27
C LEU A 80 5.18 -10.50 2.03
N LEU A 81 4.18 -10.48 1.15
CA LEU A 81 4.18 -9.60 -0.04
C LEU A 81 4.21 -8.12 0.37
N ARG A 82 3.50 -7.75 1.44
CA ARG A 82 3.54 -6.41 2.01
C ARG A 82 4.92 -6.02 2.52
N GLY A 83 5.67 -6.97 3.10
CA GLY A 83 7.06 -6.78 3.51
C GLY A 83 7.96 -6.40 2.32
N THR A 84 7.90 -7.19 1.24
CA THR A 84 8.63 -6.91 0.00
C THR A 84 8.22 -5.55 -0.59
N TYR A 85 6.92 -5.24 -0.65
CA TYR A 85 6.43 -3.96 -1.13
C TYR A 85 6.98 -2.77 -0.31
N ARG A 86 7.04 -2.85 1.02
CA ARG A 86 7.59 -1.76 1.86
C ARG A 86 9.05 -1.46 1.55
N ALA A 87 9.85 -2.50 1.26
CA ALA A 87 11.23 -2.32 0.86
C ALA A 87 11.34 -1.61 -0.51
N VAL A 88 10.46 -1.98 -1.45
CA VAL A 88 10.37 -1.33 -2.76
C VAL A 88 9.93 0.13 -2.65
N GLU A 89 8.87 0.40 -1.86
CA GLU A 89 8.34 1.74 -1.63
C GLU A 89 9.42 2.68 -1.10
N ARG A 90 10.21 2.23 -0.12
CA ARG A 90 11.35 2.98 0.40
C ARG A 90 12.34 3.36 -0.71
N ILE A 91 12.73 2.41 -1.56
CA ILE A 91 13.64 2.67 -2.68
C ILE A 91 13.00 3.63 -3.70
N ALA A 92 11.70 3.50 -3.98
CA ALA A 92 11.00 4.37 -4.91
C ALA A 92 10.94 5.82 -4.40
N GLU A 93 10.64 6.02 -3.11
CA GLU A 93 10.66 7.35 -2.48
C GLU A 93 12.08 7.94 -2.43
N ASP A 94 13.10 7.14 -2.10
CA ASP A 94 14.50 7.57 -2.16
C ASP A 94 14.90 7.94 -3.60
N HIS A 95 14.41 7.21 -4.60
CA HIS A 95 14.62 7.55 -6.01
C HIS A 95 13.98 8.89 -6.38
N ARG A 96 12.78 9.19 -5.85
CA ARG A 96 12.11 10.48 -6.06
C ARG A 96 13.00 11.62 -5.57
N LEU A 97 13.60 11.44 -4.40
CA LEU A 97 14.51 12.38 -3.73
C LEU A 97 15.94 12.42 -4.29
N ARG A 98 16.24 11.66 -5.35
CA ARG A 98 17.60 11.47 -5.91
C ARG A 98 18.61 10.96 -4.88
N LEU A 99 18.14 10.09 -3.98
CA LEU A 99 18.96 9.40 -2.97
C LEU A 99 19.27 7.96 -3.38
N ALA A 100 18.40 7.33 -4.16
CA ALA A 100 18.64 5.98 -4.68
C ALA A 100 19.54 6.00 -5.92
N SER A 101 20.46 5.04 -5.97
CA SER A 101 21.25 4.71 -7.16
C SER A 101 20.39 4.10 -8.28
N GLU A 102 20.92 4.12 -9.51
CA GLU A 102 20.27 3.47 -10.64
C GLU A 102 20.16 1.94 -10.46
N ASP A 103 21.10 1.32 -9.75
CA ASP A 103 21.03 -0.11 -9.41
C ASP A 103 19.89 -0.41 -8.44
N GLU A 104 19.69 0.45 -7.44
CA GLU A 104 18.55 0.35 -6.52
C GLU A 104 17.22 0.52 -7.26
N ARG A 105 17.13 1.51 -8.15
CA ARG A 105 15.96 1.72 -9.00
C ARG A 105 15.63 0.48 -9.83
N ARG A 106 16.63 -0.11 -10.51
CA ARG A 106 16.45 -1.34 -11.31
C ARG A 106 16.02 -2.53 -10.45
N ARG A 107 16.57 -2.66 -9.23
CA ARG A 107 16.12 -3.69 -8.28
C ARG A 107 14.66 -3.50 -7.86
N ALA A 108 14.24 -2.28 -7.55
CA ALA A 108 12.85 -1.97 -7.19
C ALA A 108 11.89 -2.34 -8.33
N VAL A 109 12.23 -2.00 -9.59
CA VAL A 109 11.45 -2.40 -10.77
C VAL A 109 11.34 -3.92 -10.87
N GLY A 110 12.44 -4.66 -10.72
CA GLY A 110 12.42 -6.13 -10.74
C GLY A 110 11.51 -6.74 -9.66
N LEU A 111 11.61 -6.25 -8.42
CA LEU A 111 10.75 -6.70 -7.33
C LEU A 111 9.27 -6.38 -7.57
N LEU A 112 8.94 -5.23 -8.15
CA LEU A 112 7.57 -4.90 -8.55
C LEU A 112 7.04 -5.87 -9.61
N SER A 113 7.86 -6.18 -10.62
CA SER A 113 7.50 -7.15 -11.66
C SER A 113 7.30 -8.56 -11.11
N GLU A 114 7.94 -8.92 -10.00
CA GLU A 114 7.72 -10.19 -9.28
C GLU A 114 6.45 -10.13 -8.39
N LEU A 115 6.21 -9.00 -7.71
CA LEU A 115 5.03 -8.80 -6.86
C LEU A 115 3.72 -8.86 -7.64
N MET A 116 3.68 -8.28 -8.84
CA MET A 116 2.47 -8.21 -9.66
C MET A 116 1.81 -9.58 -9.96
N PRO A 117 2.54 -10.58 -10.50
CA PRO A 117 1.98 -11.91 -10.79
C PRO A 117 1.65 -12.72 -9.52
N GLU A 118 2.16 -12.36 -8.34
CA GLU A 118 1.77 -12.98 -7.07
C GLU A 118 0.53 -12.33 -6.44
N LEU A 119 0.47 -11.00 -6.42
CA LEU A 119 -0.62 -10.24 -5.81
C LEU A 119 -1.92 -10.37 -6.59
N LYS A 120 -1.87 -10.34 -7.93
CA LYS A 120 -3.10 -10.37 -8.74
C LYS A 120 -3.91 -11.67 -8.50
N PRO A 121 -3.33 -12.88 -8.61
CA PRO A 121 -4.09 -14.11 -8.36
C PRO A 121 -4.52 -14.26 -6.90
N LEU A 122 -3.72 -13.77 -5.94
CA LEU A 122 -4.09 -13.78 -4.52
C LEU A 122 -5.34 -12.93 -4.27
N ARG A 123 -5.35 -11.69 -4.79
CA ARG A 123 -6.49 -10.78 -4.72
C ARG A 123 -7.74 -11.42 -5.34
N ASP A 124 -7.62 -11.92 -6.57
CA ASP A 124 -8.75 -12.50 -7.31
C ASP A 124 -9.34 -13.71 -6.55
N ARG A 125 -8.47 -14.56 -5.99
CA ARG A 125 -8.88 -15.72 -5.18
C ARG A 125 -9.61 -15.31 -3.90
N LEU A 126 -9.12 -14.30 -3.19
CA LEU A 126 -9.73 -13.78 -1.96
C LEU A 126 -11.12 -13.18 -2.24
N ALA A 127 -11.24 -12.39 -3.32
CA ALA A 127 -12.52 -11.83 -3.76
C ALA A 127 -13.52 -12.93 -4.11
N ASP A 128 -13.12 -13.91 -4.93
CA ASP A 128 -13.96 -15.04 -5.32
C ASP A 128 -14.38 -15.89 -4.11
N ALA A 129 -13.49 -16.06 -3.13
CA ALA A 129 -13.79 -16.81 -1.90
C ALA A 129 -14.84 -16.09 -1.05
N ALA A 130 -14.71 -14.77 -0.88
CA ALA A 130 -15.71 -13.96 -0.18
C ALA A 130 -17.07 -14.04 -0.86
N GLU A 131 -17.12 -13.89 -2.19
CA GLU A 131 -18.37 -13.91 -2.96
C GLU A 131 -19.05 -15.30 -2.91
N ARG A 132 -18.27 -16.39 -3.03
CA ARG A 132 -18.81 -17.75 -2.90
C ARG A 132 -19.38 -18.01 -1.52
N LEU A 133 -18.74 -17.51 -0.46
CA LEU A 133 -19.21 -17.68 0.90
C LEU A 133 -20.45 -16.84 1.19
N ASP A 134 -20.51 -15.60 0.69
CA ASP A 134 -21.68 -14.72 0.75
C ASP A 134 -22.92 -15.35 0.08
N ARG A 135 -22.74 -15.94 -1.12
CA ARG A 135 -23.79 -16.71 -1.80
C ARG A 135 -24.25 -17.95 -1.03
N ARG A 136 -23.44 -18.51 -0.14
CA ARG A 136 -23.82 -19.63 0.75
C ARG A 136 -24.53 -19.13 2.00
N LEU A 137 -24.10 -18.00 2.56
CA LEU A 137 -24.73 -17.37 3.71
C LEU A 137 -26.21 -17.04 3.44
N GLY A 138 -26.53 -16.54 2.25
CA GLY A 138 -27.92 -16.27 1.85
C GLY A 138 -28.85 -17.49 1.84
N ARG A 139 -28.32 -18.71 2.02
CA ARG A 139 -29.06 -19.98 2.11
C ARG A 139 -28.95 -20.67 3.47
N ALA A 140 -28.18 -20.11 4.41
CA ALA A 140 -27.93 -20.69 5.73
C ALA A 140 -28.92 -20.17 6.80
N SER A 141 -29.06 -20.90 7.91
CA SER A 141 -29.94 -20.53 9.03
C SER A 141 -29.25 -20.83 10.37
N GLY A 142 -29.55 -20.02 11.40
CA GLY A 142 -29.10 -20.27 12.77
C GLY A 142 -27.64 -19.91 13.04
N ARG A 143 -26.94 -20.72 13.86
CA ARG A 143 -25.56 -20.45 14.34
C ARG A 143 -24.53 -20.38 13.21
N ASP A 144 -24.78 -21.07 12.10
CA ASP A 144 -23.92 -21.06 10.93
C ASP A 144 -23.84 -19.68 10.26
N VAL A 145 -24.88 -18.85 10.42
CA VAL A 145 -24.93 -17.49 9.86
C VAL A 145 -23.88 -16.58 10.49
N VAL A 146 -23.70 -16.66 11.81
CA VAL A 146 -22.76 -15.80 12.54
C VAL A 146 -21.31 -16.15 12.18
N VAL A 147 -20.96 -17.43 12.24
CA VAL A 147 -19.59 -17.91 11.93
C VAL A 147 -19.24 -17.65 10.46
N MET A 148 -20.17 -17.86 9.53
CA MET A 148 -19.95 -17.53 8.13
C MET A 148 -19.83 -16.02 7.90
N GLY A 149 -20.58 -15.19 8.64
CA GLY A 149 -20.47 -13.73 8.58
C GLY A 149 -19.07 -13.23 8.93
N GLU A 150 -18.51 -13.70 10.06
CA GLU A 150 -17.15 -13.34 10.49
C GLU A 150 -16.09 -13.73 9.45
N GLU A 151 -16.21 -14.91 8.85
CA GLU A 151 -15.29 -15.37 7.82
C GLU A 151 -15.43 -14.58 6.51
N ILE A 152 -16.65 -14.18 6.12
CA ILE A 152 -16.87 -13.29 4.97
C ILE A 152 -16.19 -11.95 5.19
N ASP A 153 -16.37 -11.35 6.36
CA ASP A 153 -15.78 -10.05 6.69
C ASP A 153 -14.25 -10.13 6.69
N ARG A 154 -13.68 -11.23 7.22
CA ARG A 154 -12.24 -11.50 7.15
C ARG A 154 -11.74 -11.59 5.70
N LEU A 155 -12.42 -12.36 4.85
CA LEU A 155 -12.05 -12.52 3.44
C LEU A 155 -12.18 -11.21 2.66
N ARG A 156 -13.25 -10.43 2.91
CA ARG A 156 -13.42 -9.09 2.34
C ARG A 156 -12.29 -8.16 2.76
N GLY A 157 -11.93 -8.16 4.05
CA GLY A 157 -10.81 -7.38 4.57
C GLY A 157 -9.48 -7.72 3.88
N LEU A 158 -9.16 -9.01 3.75
CA LEU A 158 -7.97 -9.46 3.03
C LEU A 158 -8.00 -9.09 1.54
N SER A 159 -9.16 -9.23 0.88
CA SER A 159 -9.35 -8.86 -0.52
C SER A 159 -9.11 -7.36 -0.75
N THR A 160 -9.66 -6.51 0.12
CA THR A 160 -9.44 -5.06 0.07
C THR A 160 -7.97 -4.71 0.29
N GLN A 161 -7.31 -5.32 1.27
CA GLN A 161 -5.88 -5.10 1.53
C GLN A 161 -5.00 -5.55 0.34
N ALA A 162 -5.29 -6.71 -0.25
CA ALA A 162 -4.59 -7.20 -1.43
C ALA A 162 -4.82 -6.29 -2.66
N THR A 163 -6.05 -5.78 -2.83
CA THR A 163 -6.39 -4.81 -3.89
C THR A 163 -5.62 -3.51 -3.72
N PHE A 164 -5.59 -2.98 -2.51
CA PHE A 164 -4.85 -1.75 -2.16
C PHE A 164 -3.36 -1.90 -2.43
N LEU A 165 -2.75 -2.99 -1.95
CA LEU A 165 -1.33 -3.26 -2.14
C LEU A 165 -0.97 -3.44 -3.63
N TYR A 166 -1.82 -4.13 -4.39
CA TYR A 166 -1.60 -4.34 -5.82
C TYR A 166 -1.76 -3.04 -6.62
N ALA A 167 -2.70 -2.17 -6.27
CA ALA A 167 -2.85 -0.86 -6.90
C ALA A 167 -1.59 0.01 -6.71
N TRP A 168 -1.04 0.06 -5.50
CA TRP A 168 0.21 0.77 -5.25
C TRP A 168 1.42 0.15 -5.95
N THR A 169 1.49 -1.19 -6.02
CA THR A 169 2.52 -1.90 -6.79
C THR A 169 2.50 -1.48 -8.26
N LEU A 170 1.30 -1.41 -8.86
CA LEU A 170 1.10 -0.99 -10.24
C LEU A 170 1.48 0.49 -10.45
N TYR A 171 1.13 1.37 -9.51
CA TYR A 171 1.51 2.78 -9.55
C TYR A 171 3.03 2.97 -9.55
N TYR A 172 3.73 2.42 -8.55
CA TYR A 172 5.19 2.58 -8.47
C TYR A 172 5.90 1.93 -9.65
N HIS A 173 5.37 0.82 -10.18
CA HIS A 173 5.89 0.21 -11.38
C HIS A 173 5.80 1.20 -12.55
N ALA A 174 4.62 1.73 -12.84
CA ALA A 174 4.41 2.70 -13.91
C ALA A 174 5.30 3.94 -13.79
N TRP A 175 5.43 4.47 -12.57
CA TRP A 175 6.23 5.66 -12.30
C TRP A 175 7.72 5.39 -12.52
N LEU A 176 8.27 4.29 -11.98
CA LEU A 176 9.69 3.96 -12.11
C LEU A 176 10.10 3.57 -13.54
N THR A 177 9.21 2.95 -14.30
CA THR A 177 9.48 2.51 -15.69
C THR A 177 9.07 3.55 -16.73
N ASN A 178 8.37 4.62 -16.32
CA ASN A 178 7.75 5.60 -17.21
C ASN A 178 6.80 4.95 -18.25
N THR A 179 6.05 3.92 -17.83
CA THR A 179 5.07 3.23 -18.69
C THR A 179 3.66 3.36 -18.10
N PRO A 180 2.72 4.01 -18.81
CA PRO A 180 1.43 4.37 -18.24
C PRO A 180 0.45 3.20 -18.06
N ASP A 181 0.72 2.04 -18.67
CA ASP A 181 -0.22 0.92 -18.68
C ASP A 181 -0.57 0.43 -17.26
N SER A 182 0.44 0.22 -16.41
CA SER A 182 0.19 -0.18 -15.02
C SER A 182 -0.53 0.92 -14.21
N ALA A 183 -0.32 2.20 -14.52
CA ALA A 183 -1.03 3.28 -13.85
C ALA A 183 -2.52 3.30 -14.21
N ARG A 184 -2.90 2.93 -15.45
CA ARG A 184 -4.31 2.78 -15.82
C ARG A 184 -4.99 1.68 -15.01
N ASP A 185 -4.33 0.52 -14.88
CA ASP A 185 -4.83 -0.56 -14.03
C ASP A 185 -4.93 -0.12 -12.55
N ALA A 186 -3.97 0.66 -12.06
CA ALA A 186 -4.00 1.21 -10.70
C ALA A 186 -5.22 2.13 -10.48
N ILE A 187 -5.55 3.00 -11.45
CA ILE A 187 -6.74 3.86 -11.41
C ILE A 187 -8.01 3.04 -11.23
N GLU A 188 -8.18 1.95 -11.99
CA GLU A 188 -9.36 1.08 -11.86
C GLU A 188 -9.48 0.46 -10.46
N LEU A 189 -8.35 0.08 -9.86
CA LEU A 189 -8.33 -0.54 -8.53
C LEU A 189 -8.56 0.45 -7.41
N PHE A 190 -7.93 1.62 -7.46
CA PHE A 190 -8.22 2.69 -6.50
C PHE A 190 -9.67 3.14 -6.64
N GLY A 191 -10.22 3.20 -7.87
CA GLY A 191 -11.63 3.48 -8.10
C GLY A 191 -12.56 2.50 -7.37
N LYS A 192 -12.28 1.19 -7.48
CA LYS A 192 -13.04 0.14 -6.75
C LYS A 192 -12.97 0.28 -5.23
N ILE A 193 -11.84 0.75 -4.68
CA ILE A 193 -11.69 0.98 -3.24
C ILE A 193 -12.50 2.20 -2.80
N LEU A 194 -12.47 3.26 -3.60
CA LEU A 194 -13.08 4.55 -3.27
C LEU A 194 -14.60 4.55 -3.47
N ALA A 195 -15.08 3.88 -4.52
CA ALA A 195 -16.49 3.78 -4.87
C ALA A 195 -16.76 2.46 -5.60
N ALA A 196 -17.01 1.38 -4.84
CA ALA A 196 -17.19 0.03 -5.39
C ALA A 196 -18.32 -0.08 -6.45
N ASP A 197 -19.36 0.74 -6.33
CA ASP A 197 -20.53 0.70 -7.20
C ASP A 197 -20.44 1.64 -8.41
N ILE A 198 -19.40 2.47 -8.51
CA ILE A 198 -19.26 3.48 -9.56
C ILE A 198 -18.16 3.05 -10.52
N THR A 199 -18.53 2.91 -11.80
CA THR A 199 -17.56 2.70 -12.87
C THR A 199 -16.89 4.04 -13.18
N SER A 200 -15.60 4.17 -12.89
CA SER A 200 -14.81 5.40 -13.07
C SER A 200 -15.27 6.59 -12.21
N PRO A 201 -15.15 6.49 -10.88
CA PRO A 201 -15.54 7.57 -9.98
C PRO A 201 -14.79 8.86 -10.29
N GLN A 202 -15.45 9.99 -10.06
CA GLN A 202 -14.91 11.34 -10.12
C GLN A 202 -14.71 11.90 -8.71
N PRO A 203 -13.94 12.99 -8.52
CA PRO A 203 -13.70 13.56 -7.20
C PRO A 203 -14.98 13.89 -6.40
N ASP A 204 -16.02 14.37 -7.07
CA ASP A 204 -17.29 14.76 -6.46
C ASP A 204 -18.12 13.55 -6.00
N ASP A 205 -17.83 12.35 -6.48
CA ASP A 205 -18.50 11.10 -6.06
C ASP A 205 -17.98 10.62 -4.70
N ILE A 206 -16.88 11.17 -4.20
CA ILE A 206 -16.15 10.63 -3.05
C ILE A 206 -16.60 11.25 -1.74
N SER A 207 -17.13 10.40 -0.86
CA SER A 207 -17.56 10.77 0.49
C SER A 207 -16.46 11.51 1.27
N ALA A 208 -16.84 12.63 1.88
CA ALA A 208 -15.99 13.40 2.78
C ALA A 208 -15.74 12.68 4.11
N ASP A 209 -16.72 11.94 4.61
CA ASP A 209 -16.67 11.29 5.92
C ASP A 209 -15.66 10.13 5.95
N LEU A 210 -15.53 9.42 4.83
CA LEU A 210 -14.58 8.30 4.71
C LEU A 210 -13.12 8.76 4.66
N ARG A 211 -12.84 10.05 4.45
CA ARG A 211 -11.46 10.59 4.38
C ARG A 211 -10.75 10.59 5.74
N ALA A 212 -11.49 10.43 6.83
CA ALA A 212 -10.91 10.20 8.16
C ALA A 212 -10.25 8.82 8.28
N ASN A 213 -10.55 7.89 7.36
CA ASN A 213 -9.87 6.60 7.28
C ASN A 213 -8.55 6.74 6.49
N ASP A 214 -7.47 6.32 7.14
CA ASP A 214 -6.10 6.42 6.66
C ASP A 214 -5.84 5.69 5.33
N ALA A 215 -6.41 4.48 5.17
CA ALA A 215 -6.29 3.70 3.94
C ALA A 215 -7.13 4.30 2.81
N PHE A 216 -8.32 4.82 3.12
CA PHE A 216 -9.19 5.49 2.16
C PHE A 216 -8.53 6.77 1.62
N ALA A 217 -7.98 7.61 2.52
CA ALA A 217 -7.23 8.81 2.13
C ALA A 217 -5.98 8.46 1.30
N ARG A 218 -5.24 7.39 1.63
CA ARG A 218 -4.15 6.89 0.76
C ARG A 218 -4.64 6.40 -0.59
N ALA A 219 -5.83 5.82 -0.69
CA ALA A 219 -6.38 5.42 -1.99
C ALA A 219 -6.71 6.64 -2.87
N ILE A 220 -7.16 7.76 -2.28
CA ILE A 220 -7.31 9.06 -2.98
C ILE A 220 -5.95 9.55 -3.49
N LEU A 221 -4.91 9.49 -2.65
CA LEU A 221 -3.54 9.85 -3.05
C LEU A 221 -3.04 8.98 -4.22
N GLY A 222 -3.19 7.66 -4.11
CA GLY A 222 -2.79 6.72 -5.16
C GLY A 222 -3.56 6.93 -6.47
N MET A 223 -4.86 7.25 -6.39
CA MET A 223 -5.68 7.66 -7.54
C MET A 223 -5.09 8.92 -8.20
N ALA A 224 -4.82 9.97 -7.41
CA ALA A 224 -4.27 11.23 -7.91
C ALA A 224 -2.92 11.03 -8.61
N LEU A 225 -2.00 10.29 -7.98
CA LEU A 225 -0.68 10.03 -8.53
C LEU A 225 -0.73 9.12 -9.78
N SER A 226 -1.68 8.21 -9.85
CA SER A 226 -1.86 7.39 -11.05
C SER A 226 -2.47 8.22 -12.20
N GLN A 227 -3.39 9.12 -11.89
CA GLN A 227 -3.95 10.09 -12.83
C GLN A 227 -2.88 11.07 -13.34
N SER A 228 -1.88 11.44 -12.53
CA SER A 228 -0.81 12.35 -12.98
C SER A 228 0.02 11.72 -14.10
N ILE A 229 0.20 10.39 -14.09
CA ILE A 229 0.91 9.64 -15.14
C ILE A 229 0.04 9.50 -16.39
N VAL A 230 -1.26 9.24 -16.23
CA VAL A 230 -2.15 8.87 -17.34
C VAL A 230 -2.80 10.07 -18.03
N ALA A 231 -3.27 11.03 -17.23
CA ALA A 231 -4.11 12.15 -17.68
C ALA A 231 -3.49 13.53 -17.38
N GLY A 232 -2.37 13.56 -16.67
CA GLY A 232 -1.58 14.76 -16.38
C GLY A 232 -1.96 15.46 -15.08
N ALA A 233 -1.35 16.63 -14.83
CA ALA A 233 -1.43 17.30 -13.55
C ALA A 233 -2.83 17.81 -13.16
N LEU A 234 -3.63 18.30 -14.12
CA LEU A 234 -4.94 18.90 -13.82
C LEU A 234 -5.95 17.88 -13.24
N PRO A 235 -6.19 16.71 -13.88
CA PRO A 235 -7.03 15.68 -13.27
C PRO A 235 -6.49 15.21 -11.91
N ALA A 236 -5.17 15.05 -11.78
CA ALA A 236 -4.54 14.66 -10.52
C ALA A 236 -4.74 15.70 -9.41
N ASP A 237 -4.64 16.99 -9.71
CA ASP A 237 -4.87 18.09 -8.75
C ASP A 237 -6.29 18.08 -8.19
N ALA A 238 -7.29 17.76 -9.04
CA ALA A 238 -8.68 17.65 -8.59
C ALA A 238 -8.86 16.57 -7.52
N TRP A 239 -8.17 15.43 -7.67
CA TRP A 239 -8.14 14.37 -6.65
C TRP A 239 -7.35 14.77 -5.41
N MET A 240 -6.18 15.40 -5.57
CA MET A 240 -5.37 15.85 -4.43
C MET A 240 -6.11 16.84 -3.53
N ARG A 241 -6.91 17.74 -4.11
CA ARG A 241 -7.71 18.72 -3.34
C ARG A 241 -8.72 18.07 -2.39
N LEU A 242 -9.15 16.83 -2.64
CA LEU A 242 -10.01 16.11 -1.70
C LEU A 242 -9.32 15.88 -0.35
N LEU A 243 -7.98 15.76 -0.35
CA LEU A 243 -7.17 15.51 0.84
C LEU A 243 -7.00 16.75 1.72
N GLU A 244 -7.17 17.96 1.16
CA GLU A 244 -7.10 19.22 1.93
C GLU A 244 -8.30 19.43 2.85
N HIS A 245 -9.35 18.62 2.70
CA HIS A 245 -10.55 18.71 3.52
C HIS A 245 -10.24 18.43 5.01
N GLN A 246 -10.93 19.15 5.92
CA GLN A 246 -10.70 19.05 7.37
C GLN A 246 -10.91 17.65 7.95
N ALA A 247 -11.76 16.83 7.32
CA ALA A 247 -12.05 15.47 7.74
C ALA A 247 -10.93 14.47 7.35
N THR A 248 -10.02 14.85 6.47
CA THR A 248 -8.88 14.00 6.07
C THR A 248 -7.92 13.81 7.24
N VAL A 249 -7.30 12.62 7.32
CA VAL A 249 -6.24 12.33 8.28
C VAL A 249 -5.17 13.44 8.27
N PRO A 250 -4.83 14.04 9.43
CA PRO A 250 -3.96 15.23 9.49
C PRO A 250 -2.64 15.06 8.75
N ALA A 251 -1.98 13.91 8.88
CA ALA A 251 -0.71 13.64 8.23
C ALA A 251 -0.78 13.77 6.69
N LEU A 252 -1.88 13.34 6.06
CA LEU A 252 -2.06 13.47 4.61
C LEU A 252 -2.56 14.85 4.21
N ARG A 253 -3.47 15.43 5.01
CA ARG A 253 -3.98 16.78 4.77
C ARG A 253 -2.86 17.81 4.77
N ASP A 254 -1.96 17.73 5.74
CA ASP A 254 -0.87 18.69 5.92
C ASP A 254 0.23 18.51 4.84
N GLN A 255 0.31 17.32 4.22
CA GLN A 255 1.19 17.01 3.09
C GLN A 255 0.57 17.27 1.72
N ALA A 256 -0.76 17.44 1.62
CA ALA A 256 -1.45 17.56 0.34
C ALA A 256 -0.91 18.70 -0.53
N PRO A 257 -0.61 19.92 -0.01
CA PRO A 257 0.00 20.97 -0.82
C PRO A 257 1.37 20.60 -1.41
N ALA A 258 2.19 19.86 -0.64
CA ALA A 258 3.48 19.37 -1.11
C ALA A 258 3.30 18.37 -2.27
N TRP A 259 2.41 17.39 -2.11
CA TRP A 259 2.09 16.42 -3.16
C TRP A 259 1.52 17.07 -4.42
N ARG A 260 0.69 18.11 -4.29
CA ARG A 260 0.20 18.89 -5.43
C ARG A 260 1.35 19.55 -6.18
N THR A 261 2.30 20.13 -5.45
CA THR A 261 3.51 20.72 -6.05
C THR A 261 4.30 19.67 -6.85
N VAL A 262 4.48 18.47 -6.29
CA VAL A 262 5.14 17.35 -6.97
C VAL A 262 4.41 16.94 -8.24
N VAL A 263 3.08 16.81 -8.20
CA VAL A 263 2.28 16.42 -9.37
C VAL A 263 2.50 17.36 -10.55
N TYR A 264 2.48 18.68 -10.32
CA TYR A 264 2.72 19.66 -11.39
C TYR A 264 4.18 19.64 -11.85
N MET A 265 5.12 19.50 -10.92
CA MET A 265 6.55 19.43 -11.23
C MET A 265 6.91 18.19 -12.07
N GLU A 266 6.43 17.01 -11.70
CA GLU A 266 6.63 15.76 -12.45
C GLU A 266 5.97 15.80 -13.84
N ASN A 267 5.00 16.69 -14.04
CA ASN A 267 4.35 16.95 -15.33
C ASN A 267 4.97 18.14 -16.10
N ASN A 268 6.12 18.67 -15.66
CA ASN A 268 6.83 19.82 -16.23
C ASN A 268 6.04 21.14 -16.23
N ASP A 269 5.01 21.28 -15.39
CA ASP A 269 4.30 22.54 -15.16
C ASP A 269 4.88 23.27 -13.94
N PHE A 270 6.12 23.76 -14.10
CA PHE A 270 6.85 24.45 -13.04
C PHE A 270 6.18 25.75 -12.59
N ARG A 271 5.40 26.39 -13.46
CA ARG A 271 4.66 27.60 -13.13
C ARG A 271 3.58 27.31 -12.10
N SER A 272 2.78 26.27 -12.32
CA SER A 272 1.75 25.86 -11.37
C SER A 272 2.36 25.30 -10.09
N ALA A 273 3.46 24.55 -10.18
CA ALA A 273 4.20 24.05 -9.02
C ALA A 273 4.69 25.22 -8.13
N LEU A 274 5.34 26.22 -8.72
CA LEU A 274 5.83 27.39 -7.98
C LEU A 274 4.70 28.13 -7.25
N ARG A 275 3.58 28.38 -7.95
CA ARG A 275 2.42 29.05 -7.34
C ARG A 275 1.91 28.29 -6.11
N ILE A 276 1.84 26.95 -6.18
CA ILE A 276 1.35 26.12 -5.07
C ILE A 276 2.38 26.12 -3.92
N LEU A 277 3.68 26.09 -4.22
CA LEU A 277 4.71 26.19 -3.20
C LEU A 277 4.63 27.54 -2.45
N GLU A 278 4.48 28.65 -3.16
CA GLU A 278 4.32 29.98 -2.57
C GLU A 278 3.07 30.07 -1.69
N GLU A 279 1.94 29.52 -2.16
CA GLU A 279 0.71 29.40 -1.37
C GLU A 279 0.96 28.57 -0.10
N TYR A 280 1.68 27.46 -0.20
CA TYR A 280 1.99 26.57 0.92
C TYR A 280 2.90 27.23 1.96
N LEU A 281 3.97 27.90 1.52
CA LEU A 281 4.89 28.65 2.39
C LEU A 281 4.20 29.85 3.06
N GLY A 282 3.13 30.37 2.47
CA GLY A 282 2.29 31.40 3.08
C GLY A 282 1.34 30.89 4.18
N THR A 283 1.26 29.58 4.39
CA THR A 283 0.46 28.98 5.48
C THR A 283 1.27 28.82 6.76
N ASN A 284 0.60 28.42 7.86
CA ASN A 284 1.27 28.07 9.12
C ASN A 284 1.83 26.63 9.13
N LEU A 285 1.76 25.91 8.00
CA LEU A 285 2.30 24.56 7.89
C LEU A 285 3.79 24.63 7.52
N GLU A 286 4.62 23.86 8.21
CA GLU A 286 6.04 23.76 7.88
C GLU A 286 6.27 22.62 6.87
N PRO A 287 6.78 22.92 5.66
CA PRO A 287 7.17 21.89 4.71
C PRO A 287 8.30 21.04 5.29
N SER A 288 8.27 19.73 5.02
CA SER A 288 9.40 18.87 5.38
C SER A 288 10.64 19.21 4.55
N ILE A 289 11.82 19.06 5.15
CA ILE A 289 13.11 19.24 4.45
C ILE A 289 13.22 18.30 3.24
N ALA A 290 12.66 17.08 3.34
CA ALA A 290 12.65 16.14 2.23
C ALA A 290 11.88 16.69 1.02
N TRP A 291 10.74 17.34 1.24
CA TRP A 291 9.96 17.98 0.17
C TRP A 291 10.70 19.16 -0.44
N LEU A 292 11.27 20.04 0.39
CA LEU A 292 12.05 21.17 -0.10
C LEU A 292 13.25 20.72 -0.95
N ARG A 293 13.97 19.68 -0.49
CA ARG A 293 15.04 19.05 -1.27
C ARG A 293 14.53 18.55 -2.62
N LEU A 294 13.40 17.84 -2.63
CA LEU A 294 12.82 17.31 -3.86
C LEU A 294 12.61 18.41 -4.90
N LEU A 295 11.93 19.49 -4.50
CA LEU A 295 11.61 20.62 -5.36
C LEU A 295 12.88 21.34 -5.84
N ALA A 296 13.86 21.52 -4.96
CA ALA A 296 15.16 22.11 -5.30
C ALA A 296 15.90 21.30 -6.35
N VAL A 297 16.02 19.98 -6.15
CA VAL A 297 16.79 19.11 -7.05
C VAL A 297 16.13 19.02 -8.43
N HIS A 298 14.81 18.77 -8.49
CA HIS A 298 14.10 18.69 -9.76
C HIS A 298 14.05 20.03 -10.49
N GLY A 299 13.89 21.15 -9.76
CA GLY A 299 13.92 22.48 -10.36
C GLY A 299 15.28 22.80 -11.01
N LEU A 300 16.39 22.38 -10.40
CA LEU A 300 17.73 22.53 -10.97
C LEU A 300 17.97 21.61 -12.18
N GLU A 301 17.42 20.38 -12.17
CA GLU A 301 17.54 19.43 -13.28
C GLU A 301 16.82 19.92 -14.56
N ALA A 302 15.78 20.74 -14.42
CA ALA A 302 15.05 21.32 -15.55
C ALA A 302 15.84 22.37 -16.37
N GLY A 303 17.02 22.77 -15.89
CA GLY A 303 17.99 23.57 -16.63
C GLY A 303 17.53 25.00 -16.94
N THR A 304 16.96 25.21 -18.14
CA THR A 304 16.69 26.56 -18.68
C THR A 304 15.30 27.10 -18.37
N ASP A 305 14.41 26.32 -17.75
CA ASP A 305 13.07 26.80 -17.37
C ASP A 305 13.17 27.84 -16.25
N VAL A 306 12.63 29.04 -16.49
CA VAL A 306 12.73 30.14 -15.52
C VAL A 306 11.94 29.87 -14.25
N HIS A 307 10.79 29.21 -14.37
CA HIS A 307 9.94 28.87 -13.23
C HIS A 307 10.55 27.72 -12.42
N ALA A 308 11.21 26.76 -13.07
CA ALA A 308 11.93 25.69 -12.38
C ALA A 308 13.12 26.22 -11.55
N ASN A 309 13.87 27.18 -12.10
CA ASN A 309 14.95 27.84 -11.37
C ASN A 309 14.45 28.63 -10.16
N VAL A 310 13.35 29.38 -10.32
CA VAL A 310 12.73 30.10 -9.20
C VAL A 310 12.17 29.13 -8.16
N LEU A 311 11.51 28.04 -8.59
CA LEU A 311 11.04 26.97 -7.71
C LEU A 311 12.18 26.42 -6.85
N ALA A 312 13.34 26.15 -7.46
CA ALA A 312 14.49 25.65 -6.73
C ALA A 312 15.07 26.65 -5.73
N GLN A 313 15.12 27.94 -6.10
CA GLN A 313 15.56 29.00 -5.18
C GLN A 313 14.60 29.16 -4.00
N THR A 314 13.29 29.19 -4.27
CA THR A 314 12.25 29.29 -3.24
C THR A 314 12.28 28.09 -2.29
N ALA A 315 12.61 26.90 -2.77
CA ALA A 315 12.71 25.71 -1.93
C ALA A 315 13.95 25.69 -1.01
N VAL A 316 14.99 26.48 -1.30
CA VAL A 316 16.24 26.54 -0.52
C VAL A 316 16.27 27.72 0.45
N ALA A 317 15.44 28.75 0.20
CA ALA A 317 15.36 29.97 1.00
C ALA A 317 14.78 29.72 2.41
#